data_AF-A0A1I2VV92-F1
#
_entry.id   AF-A0A1I2VV92-F1
#
_cell.length_a   1.000
_cell.length_b   1.000
_cell.length_c   1.000
_cell.angle_alpha   90.00
_cell.angle_beta   90.00
_cell.angle_gamma   90.00
#
_symmetry.space_group_name_H-M   'P 1'
#
loop_
_entity.id
_entity.type
_entity.pdbx_description
1 polymer ?
#
loop_
_entity_poly.entity_id
_entity_poly.type
_entity_poly.pdbx_seq_one_letter_code
_entity_poly.pdbx_strand_id
1 'polypeptide(L)'
;MKQLEPKFRCTGCNRGILNRSVARCLYCGADLPAEARLAPEVIAQRDAEHARMEEARKRLAQHPPPRPQAQGNSAADVIDGMSTGIDVIDLIGDGVSLFGKLLD
;
A
#
# COMPACT_ATOMS: atom_id res chain seq x y z
N MET A 1 -3.46 -8.49 21.48
CA MET A 1 -3.30 -7.28 20.62
C MET A 1 -2.26 -6.38 21.26
N LYS A 2 -1.18 -6.00 20.55
CA LYS A 2 -0.18 -5.06 21.10
C LYS A 2 -0.82 -3.67 21.16
N GLN A 3 -0.76 -3.01 22.33
CA GLN A 3 -1.16 -1.61 22.44
C GLN A 3 -0.10 -0.77 21.71
N LEU A 4 -0.51 -0.13 20.61
CA LEU A 4 0.32 0.86 19.93
C LEU A 4 0.07 2.21 20.60
N GLU A 5 1.06 2.71 21.32
CA GLU A 5 0.99 4.08 21.86
C GLU A 5 1.21 5.10 20.72
N PRO A 6 0.30 6.06 20.55
CA PRO A 6 0.44 7.07 19.52
C PRO A 6 1.59 8.03 19.86
N LYS A 7 2.53 8.18 18.92
CA LYS A 7 3.69 9.08 19.07
C LYS A 7 3.30 10.54 19.31
N PHE A 8 2.17 10.98 18.76
CA PHE A 8 1.68 12.35 18.90
C PHE A 8 0.27 12.36 19.46
N ARG A 9 0.01 13.28 20.39
CA ARG A 9 -1.29 13.48 21.03
C ARG A 9 -1.75 14.93 20.83
N CYS A 10 -3.06 15.12 20.71
CA CYS A 10 -3.65 16.45 20.60
C CYS A 10 -3.57 17.18 21.94
N THR A 11 -3.14 18.44 21.95
CA THR A 11 -3.07 19.28 23.15
C THR A 11 -4.44 19.62 23.74
N GLY A 12 -5.51 19.63 22.92
CA GLY A 12 -6.86 19.96 23.36
C GLY A 12 -7.66 18.79 23.94
N CYS A 13 -7.46 17.55 23.45
CA CYS A 13 -8.25 16.39 23.91
C CYS A 13 -7.42 15.16 24.30
N ASN A 14 -6.09 15.24 24.24
CA ASN A 14 -5.12 14.20 24.59
C ASN A 14 -5.27 12.85 23.83
N ARG A 15 -6.12 12.80 22.80
CA ARG A 15 -6.25 11.65 21.89
C ARG A 15 -5.08 11.58 20.92
N GLY A 16 -4.79 10.37 20.44
CA GLY A 16 -3.77 10.16 19.41
C GLY A 16 -4.11 10.88 18.10
N ILE A 17 -3.11 11.51 17.48
CA ILE A 17 -3.28 12.21 16.20
C ILE A 17 -3.28 11.19 15.07
N LEU A 18 -4.43 11.04 14.40
CA LEU A 18 -4.62 10.06 13.32
C LEU A 18 -4.13 10.56 11.95
N ASN A 19 -4.25 11.86 11.69
CA ASN A 19 -3.83 12.46 10.43
C ASN A 19 -2.97 13.69 10.74
N ARG A 20 -1.71 13.62 10.32
CA ARG A 20 -0.71 14.68 10.51
C ARG A 20 -0.63 15.64 9.32
N SER A 21 -1.35 15.37 8.24
CA SER A 21 -1.43 16.25 7.06
C SER A 21 -2.42 17.40 7.26
N VAL A 22 -3.29 17.32 8.26
CA VAL A 22 -4.29 18.35 8.56
C VAL A 22 -3.82 19.28 9.67
N ALA A 23 -4.27 20.54 9.64
CA ALA A 23 -3.92 21.54 10.64
C ALA A 23 -4.68 21.38 11.97
N ARG A 24 -5.81 20.65 11.98
CA ARG A 24 -6.74 20.55 13.12
C ARG A 24 -6.96 19.11 13.53
N CYS A 25 -7.17 18.89 14.83
CA CYS A 25 -7.49 17.58 15.38
C CYS A 25 -8.85 17.08 14.85
N LEU A 26 -8.88 15.89 14.29
CA LEU A 26 -10.11 15.27 13.78
C LEU A 26 -11.13 14.88 14.88
N TYR A 27 -10.73 14.93 16.15
CA TYR A 27 -11.63 14.63 17.27
C TYR A 27 -12.28 15.88 17.86
N CYS A 28 -11.46 16.86 18.28
CA CYS A 28 -11.96 18.05 18.99
C CYS A 28 -11.83 19.35 18.20
N GLY A 29 -11.21 19.33 17.02
CA GLY A 29 -11.05 20.52 16.17
C GLY A 29 -9.99 21.52 16.66
N ALA A 30 -9.24 21.23 17.74
CA ALA A 30 -8.13 22.08 18.17
C ALA A 30 -6.99 22.11 17.14
N ASP A 31 -6.27 23.23 17.06
CA ASP A 31 -5.11 23.35 16.17
C ASP A 31 -3.97 22.44 16.62
N LEU A 32 -3.32 21.80 15.65
CA LEU A 32 -2.19 20.91 15.89
C LEU A 32 -0.88 21.69 15.80
N PRO A 33 0.06 21.45 16.73
CA PRO A 33 1.33 22.16 16.71
C PRO A 33 2.19 21.69 15.53
N ALA A 34 3.16 22.53 15.12
CA ALA A 34 3.91 22.32 13.87
C ALA A 34 4.69 21.00 13.86
N GLU A 35 5.26 20.61 15.00
CA GLU A 35 5.99 19.36 15.20
C GLU A 35 5.10 18.11 15.07
N ALA A 36 3.81 18.23 15.38
CA ALA A 36 2.85 17.15 15.20
C ALA A 36 2.39 17.03 13.75
N ARG A 37 2.56 18.07 12.93
CA ARG A 37 2.18 18.07 11.52
C ARG A 37 3.29 17.51 10.65
N LEU A 38 2.92 17.03 9.47
CA LEU A 38 3.89 16.71 8.43
C LEU A 38 4.35 18.01 7.76
N ALA A 39 5.59 18.01 7.29
CA ALA A 39 6.11 19.11 6.49
C ALA A 39 5.27 19.24 5.20
N PRO A 40 4.94 20.46 4.75
CA PRO A 40 4.13 20.68 3.55
C PRO A 40 4.66 19.96 2.31
N GLU A 41 5.98 19.88 2.17
CA GLU A 41 6.66 19.23 1.06
C GLU A 41 6.38 17.72 1.02
N VAL A 42 6.32 17.09 2.20
CA VAL A 42 6.02 15.64 2.33
C VAL A 42 4.56 15.36 2.00
N ILE A 43 3.65 16.27 2.36
CA ILE A 43 2.23 16.15 2.01
C ILE A 43 2.08 16.23 0.49
N ALA A 44 2.69 17.23 -0.14
CA ALA A 44 2.65 17.41 -1.60
C ALA A 44 3.21 16.21 -2.37
N GLN A 45 4.31 15.60 -1.89
CA GLN A 45 4.87 14.39 -2.49
C GLN A 45 3.90 13.20 -2.42
N ARG A 46 3.26 12.98 -1.26
CA ARG A 46 2.28 11.91 -1.08
C ARG A 46 1.05 12.11 -1.95
N ASP A 47 0.56 13.34 -2.06
CA ASP A 47 -0.61 13.65 -2.89
C ASP A 47 -0.31 13.42 -4.37
N ALA A 48 0.89 13.80 -4.83
CA ALA A 48 1.34 13.53 -6.19
C ALA A 48 1.48 12.02 -6.47
N GLU A 49 1.98 11.24 -5.50
CA GLU A 49 2.06 9.78 -5.62
C GLU A 49 0.68 9.13 -5.67
N HIS A 50 -0.22 9.56 -4.80
CA HIS A 50 -1.59 9.07 -4.79
C HIS A 50 -2.30 9.34 -6.12
N ALA A 51 -2.13 10.53 -6.69
CA ALA A 51 -2.68 10.88 -8.01
C ALA A 51 -2.16 9.96 -9.12
N ARG A 52 -0.85 9.65 -9.14
CA ARG A 52 -0.27 8.70 -10.11
C ARG A 52 -0.86 7.30 -9.97
N MET A 53 -1.04 6.81 -8.74
CA MET A 53 -1.63 5.49 -8.49
C MET A 53 -3.11 5.42 -8.88
N GLU A 54 -3.89 6.48 -8.60
CA GLU A 54 -5.28 6.55 -9.04
C GLU A 54 -5.42 6.52 -10.56
N GLU A 55 -4.53 7.23 -11.27
CA GLU A 55 -4.52 7.22 -12.72
C GLU A 55 -4.18 5.82 -13.27
N ALA A 56 -3.15 5.16 -12.71
CA ALA A 56 -2.81 3.79 -13.07
C ALA A 56 -3.98 2.82 -12.81
N ARG A 57 -4.68 2.96 -11.67
CA ARG A 57 -5.87 2.17 -11.34
C ARG A 57 -7.01 2.39 -12.33
N LYS A 58 -7.24 3.62 -12.78
CA LYS A 58 -8.24 3.94 -13.82
C LYS A 58 -7.90 3.27 -15.15
N ARG A 59 -6.62 3.26 -15.57
CA ARG A 59 -6.18 2.58 -16.79
C ARG A 59 -6.42 1.07 -16.72
N LEU A 60 -6.11 0.44 -15.58
CA LEU A 60 -6.37 -0.99 -15.37
C LEU A 60 -7.87 -1.33 -15.36
N ALA A 61 -8.71 -0.46 -14.81
CA ALA A 61 -10.16 -0.66 -14.81
C ALA A 61 -10.77 -0.62 -16.23
N GLN A 62 -10.13 0.05 -17.20
CA GLN A 62 -10.55 0.06 -18.61
C GLN A 62 -10.22 -1.25 -19.34
N HIS A 63 -9.30 -2.05 -18.82
CA HIS A 63 -8.92 -3.34 -19.37
C HIS A 63 -9.25 -4.45 -18.38
N PRO A 64 -10.53 -4.86 -18.25
CA PRO A 64 -10.90 -5.95 -17.37
C PRO A 64 -10.12 -7.22 -17.78
N PRO A 65 -9.60 -8.00 -16.81
CA PRO A 65 -8.89 -9.22 -17.12
C PRO A 65 -9.80 -10.16 -17.95
N PRO A 66 -9.25 -10.90 -18.91
CA PRO A 66 -10.03 -11.83 -19.70
C PRO A 66 -10.76 -12.80 -18.77
N ARG A 67 -12.09 -12.92 -18.92
CA ARG A 67 -12.87 -13.89 -18.15
C ARG A 67 -12.37 -15.29 -18.51
N PRO A 68 -12.05 -16.17 -17.54
CA PRO A 68 -11.76 -17.55 -17.85
C PRO A 68 -12.99 -18.14 -18.53
N GLN A 69 -12.83 -18.61 -19.76
CA GLN A 69 -13.90 -19.30 -20.47
C GLN A 69 -14.20 -20.58 -19.69
N ALA A 70 -15.43 -20.70 -19.20
CA ALA A 70 -15.93 -21.94 -18.62
C ALA A 70 -16.11 -22.97 -19.75
N GLN A 71 -15.03 -23.64 -20.14
CA GLN A 71 -15.12 -24.90 -20.87
C GLN A 71 -15.46 -25.98 -19.85
N GLY A 72 -16.69 -26.48 -19.96
CA GLY A 72 -17.18 -27.59 -19.16
C GLY A 72 -16.50 -28.92 -19.51
N ASN A 73 -16.48 -29.78 -18.49
CA ASN A 73 -16.06 -31.18 -18.41
C ASN A 73 -14.54 -31.35 -18.27
N SER A 74 -14.00 -31.78 -17.12
CA SER A 74 -14.40 -32.94 -16.33
C SER A 74 -14.22 -32.69 -14.81
N ALA A 75 -15.08 -33.33 -14.01
CA ALA A 75 -15.08 -33.25 -12.54
C ALA A 75 -13.90 -34.00 -11.87
N ALA A 76 -12.81 -34.28 -12.60
CA ALA A 76 -11.65 -35.03 -12.11
C ALA A 76 -10.39 -34.18 -11.90
N ASP A 77 -10.26 -33.00 -12.53
CA ASP A 77 -8.99 -32.23 -12.51
C ASP A 77 -8.90 -31.13 -11.44
N VAL A 78 -9.99 -30.84 -10.70
CA VAL A 78 -10.05 -29.70 -9.75
C VAL A 78 -9.84 -30.08 -8.28
N ILE A 79 -9.70 -31.37 -7.97
CA ILE A 79 -9.21 -31.82 -6.66
C ILE A 79 -7.67 -31.76 -6.60
N ASP A 80 -6.97 -31.59 -7.74
CA ASP A 80 -5.54 -31.20 -7.78
C ASP A 80 -5.36 -29.70 -7.51
N GLY A 81 -6.07 -29.23 -6.49
CA GLY A 81 -5.66 -28.06 -5.76
C GLY A 81 -4.39 -28.37 -4.97
N MET A 82 -3.65 -27.29 -4.73
CA MET A 82 -3.15 -26.90 -3.40
C MET A 82 -1.63 -26.88 -3.15
N SER A 83 -0.74 -27.14 -4.12
CA SER A 83 0.71 -27.15 -3.84
C SER A 83 1.63 -26.20 -4.62
N THR A 84 1.24 -25.54 -5.72
CA THR A 84 2.20 -24.74 -6.54
C THR A 84 1.90 -23.23 -6.60
N GLY A 85 1.07 -22.72 -5.70
CA GLY A 85 0.68 -21.31 -5.62
C GLY A 85 1.65 -20.37 -4.89
N ILE A 86 2.98 -20.51 -5.08
CA ILE A 86 3.99 -19.65 -4.43
C ILE A 86 4.99 -18.98 -5.43
N ASP A 87 5.08 -19.38 -6.70
CA ASP A 87 6.28 -19.04 -7.50
C ASP A 87 6.14 -17.89 -8.53
N VAL A 88 5.21 -16.93 -8.39
CA VAL A 88 5.11 -15.80 -9.34
C VAL A 88 5.37 -14.43 -8.73
N ILE A 89 5.71 -14.34 -7.44
CA ILE A 89 6.08 -13.05 -6.81
C ILE A 89 7.60 -12.77 -6.89
N ASP A 90 8.46 -13.77 -7.15
CA ASP A 90 9.91 -13.57 -7.23
C ASP A 90 10.46 -13.15 -8.62
N LEU A 91 9.64 -13.09 -9.67
CA LEU A 91 10.14 -12.82 -11.03
C LEU A 91 10.47 -11.33 -11.33
N ILE A 92 10.39 -10.43 -10.35
CA ILE A 92 10.76 -9.00 -10.49
C ILE A 92 11.83 -8.57 -9.47
N GLY A 93 12.26 -9.46 -8.57
CA GLY A 93 13.10 -9.11 -7.41
C GLY A 93 14.63 -9.25 -7.55
N ASP A 94 15.14 -9.98 -8.56
CA ASP A 94 16.56 -10.41 -8.56
C ASP A 94 17.40 -9.90 -9.75
N GLY A 95 17.11 -8.68 -10.20
CA GLY A 95 17.91 -7.98 -11.20
C GLY A 95 19.21 -7.33 -10.70
N VAL A 96 19.63 -7.51 -9.44
CA VAL A 96 20.73 -6.71 -8.83
C VAL A 96 21.91 -7.54 -8.28
N SER A 97 21.80 -8.86 -8.14
CA SER A 97 22.87 -9.64 -7.48
C SER A 97 23.88 -10.32 -8.43
N LEU A 98 23.69 -10.25 -9.76
CA LEU A 98 24.54 -10.97 -10.72
C LEU A 98 25.71 -10.17 -11.31
N PHE A 99 26.11 -9.05 -10.71
CA PHE A 99 27.30 -8.27 -11.12
C PHE A 99 28.54 -8.53 -10.23
N GLY A 100 28.43 -9.32 -9.16
CA GLY A 100 29.49 -9.51 -8.16
C GLY A 100 30.32 -10.79 -8.24
N LYS A 101 30.15 -11.64 -9.27
CA LYS A 101 30.87 -12.94 -9.38
C LYS A 101 31.56 -13.17 -10.73
N LEU A 102 31.95 -12.10 -11.43
CA LEU A 102 32.75 -12.19 -12.67
C LEU A 102 34.09 -11.42 -12.60
N LEU A 103 34.59 -11.17 -11.39
CA LEU A 103 35.93 -10.65 -11.11
C LEU A 103 36.46 -11.29 -9.82
N ASP A 104 36.77 -12.59 -9.89
CA ASP A 104 37.89 -13.22 -9.19
C ASP A 104 38.35 -14.45 -9.98
#